data_AF-A0A1X9NKQ7-F1
#
_entry.id   AF-A0A1X9NKQ7-F1
#
_cell.length_a   1.000
_cell.length_b   1.000
_cell.length_c   1.000
_cell.angle_alpha   90.00
_cell.angle_beta   90.00
_cell.angle_gamma   90.00
#
_symmetry.space_group_name_H-M   'P 1'
#
loop_
_entity.id
_entity.type
_entity.pdbx_description
1 polymer ?
#
loop_
_entity_poly.entity_id
_entity_poly.type
_entity_poly.pdbx_seq_one_letter_code
_entity_poly.pdbx_strand_id
1 'polypeptide(L)'
;MAGTSAVFVFADNAISSPVERDGMVWTGEELHLNELAQEFCKKPAMANALSLEGLEDYDPPEDGDLREVQSFGCHFVYLQRTHCWIQVAPPSE
;
A
#
# COMPACT_ATOMS: atom_id res chain seq x y z
N MET A 1 16.59 5.11 11.27
CA MET A 1 16.27 5.79 10.00
C MET A 1 14.78 5.63 9.83
N ALA A 2 13.99 6.69 10.05
CA ALA A 2 12.56 6.68 9.77
C ALA A 2 12.43 6.51 8.26
N GLY A 3 12.00 5.33 7.82
CA GLY A 3 12.02 4.92 6.43
C GLY A 3 10.61 4.96 5.92
N THR A 4 10.22 6.10 5.37
CA THR A 4 8.94 6.32 4.67
C THR A 4 8.47 5.03 3.98
N SER A 5 7.31 4.51 4.40
CA SER A 5 6.75 3.26 3.89
C SER A 5 6.72 3.27 2.37
N ALA A 6 7.26 2.26 1.70
CA ALA A 6 7.13 2.14 0.25
C ALA A 6 5.66 1.87 -0.14
N VAL A 7 5.22 2.38 -1.30
CA VAL A 7 3.88 2.11 -1.86
C VAL A 7 4.02 1.29 -3.13
N PHE A 8 3.47 0.08 -3.12
CA PHE A 8 3.51 -0.87 -4.24
C PHE A 8 2.16 -0.92 -4.95
N VAL A 9 2.21 -0.87 -6.28
CA VAL A 9 1.04 -1.00 -7.17
C VAL A 9 1.24 -2.18 -8.11
N PHE A 10 0.14 -2.74 -8.63
CA PHE A 10 0.24 -3.77 -9.66
C PHE A 10 0.87 -3.21 -10.94
N ALA A 11 1.71 -4.01 -11.59
CA ALA A 11 2.44 -3.59 -12.79
C ALA A 11 1.54 -3.38 -14.02
N ASP A 12 0.31 -3.90 -14.01
CA ASP A 12 -0.70 -3.74 -15.05
C ASP A 12 -1.62 -2.54 -14.80
N ASN A 13 -1.37 -1.75 -13.75
CA ASN A 13 -2.24 -0.65 -13.38
C ASN A 13 -2.11 0.51 -14.39
N ALA A 14 -3.15 0.71 -15.20
CA ALA A 14 -3.17 1.67 -16.32
C ALA A 14 -3.22 3.15 -15.89
N ILE A 15 -3.12 3.44 -14.59
CA ILE A 15 -3.19 4.80 -14.05
C ILE A 15 -1.79 5.41 -14.10
N SER A 16 -1.62 6.36 -15.01
CA SER A 16 -0.34 7.06 -15.19
C SER A 16 0.15 7.72 -13.90
N SER A 17 1.42 7.43 -13.61
CA SER A 17 2.38 8.14 -12.77
C SER A 17 2.41 7.91 -11.25
N PRO A 18 2.55 6.67 -10.74
CA PRO A 18 3.62 6.45 -9.79
C PRO A 18 4.94 6.84 -10.48
N VAL A 19 5.86 7.48 -9.77
CA VAL A 19 7.24 7.58 -10.27
C VAL A 19 7.77 6.15 -10.27
N GLU A 20 7.64 5.46 -11.41
CA GLU A 20 8.29 4.18 -11.64
C GLU A 20 9.79 4.42 -11.44
N ARG A 21 10.34 3.86 -10.36
CA ARG A 21 11.79 3.79 -10.24
C ARG A 21 12.21 2.61 -11.12
N ASP A 22 12.91 2.91 -12.22
CA ASP A 22 13.46 1.90 -13.11
C ASP A 22 14.17 0.80 -12.30
N GLY A 23 13.77 -0.45 -12.50
CA GLY A 23 14.37 -1.63 -11.85
C GLY A 23 13.81 -2.00 -10.47
N MET A 24 12.72 -1.38 -10.01
CA MET A 24 12.10 -1.64 -8.71
C MET A 24 10.78 -2.43 -8.89
N VAL A 25 10.89 -3.66 -9.37
CA VAL A 25 9.78 -4.63 -9.48
C VAL A 25 10.00 -5.73 -8.47
N TRP A 26 8.99 -6.03 -7.66
CA TRP A 26 9.02 -7.13 -6.70
C TRP A 26 7.91 -8.12 -7.02
N THR A 27 8.23 -9.38 -6.77
CA THR A 27 7.27 -10.47 -6.81
C THR A 27 6.42 -10.48 -5.54
N GLY A 28 5.26 -11.12 -5.61
CA GLY A 28 4.41 -11.29 -4.44
C GLY A 28 5.08 -12.08 -3.30
N GLU A 29 6.03 -12.96 -3.62
CA GLU A 29 6.82 -13.69 -2.62
C GLU A 29 7.78 -12.77 -1.87
N GLU A 30 8.48 -11.87 -2.58
CA GLU A 30 9.38 -10.88 -1.97
C GLU A 30 8.62 -9.86 -1.11
N LEU A 31 7.38 -9.54 -1.48
CA LEU A 31 6.48 -8.70 -0.70
C LEU A 31 5.70 -9.45 0.37
N HIS A 32 5.94 -10.75 0.56
CA HIS A 32 5.24 -11.57 1.54
C HIS A 32 3.70 -11.49 1.44
N LEU A 33 3.14 -11.39 0.22
CA LEU A 33 1.69 -11.25 0.01
C LEU A 33 0.86 -12.41 0.56
N ASN A 34 1.47 -13.60 0.67
CA ASN A 34 0.83 -14.77 1.25
C ASN A 34 0.55 -14.62 2.76
N GLU A 35 1.16 -13.62 3.40
CA GLU A 35 1.00 -13.28 4.81
C GLU A 35 0.10 -12.07 5.02
N LEU A 36 -0.53 -11.54 3.96
CA LEU A 36 -1.54 -10.50 4.09
C LEU A 36 -2.60 -10.93 5.10
N ALA A 37 -2.92 -10.02 6.02
CA ALA A 37 -3.94 -10.25 7.03
C ALA A 37 -5.23 -10.76 6.37
N GLN A 38 -5.76 -11.87 6.86
CA GLN A 38 -7.04 -12.42 6.38
C GLN A 38 -8.21 -11.50 6.71
N GLU A 39 -8.03 -10.62 7.71
CA GLU A 39 -9.00 -9.61 8.11
C GLU A 39 -8.38 -8.23 7.93
N PHE A 40 -9.05 -7.39 7.14
CA PHE A 40 -8.62 -6.01 6.89
C PHE A 40 -9.32 -5.04 7.84
N CYS A 41 -8.55 -4.12 8.42
CA CYS A 41 -9.09 -3.02 9.21
C CYS A 41 -9.35 -1.81 8.29
N LYS A 42 -10.60 -1.61 7.87
CA LYS A 42 -10.96 -0.43 7.05
C LYS A 42 -10.72 0.87 7.84
N LYS A 43 -9.92 1.76 7.26
CA LYS A 43 -9.60 3.10 7.79
C LYS A 43 -10.08 4.18 6.82
N PRO A 44 -10.12 5.47 7.24
CA PRO A 44 -10.48 6.57 6.36
C PRO A 44 -9.59 6.63 5.11
N ALA A 45 -10.22 6.91 3.97
CA ALA A 45 -9.56 7.09 2.69
C ALA A 45 -8.51 8.21 2.73
N MET A 46 -7.48 8.06 1.90
CA MET A 46 -6.39 9.01 1.72
C MET A 46 -6.46 9.66 0.35
N ALA A 47 -5.98 10.90 0.26
CA ALA A 47 -6.03 11.65 -0.99
C ALA A 47 -5.08 11.07 -2.05
N ASN A 48 -3.86 10.68 -1.66
CA ASN A 48 -2.81 10.21 -2.56
C ASN A 48 -1.82 9.27 -1.84
N ALA A 49 -0.95 8.58 -2.61
CA ALA A 49 0.06 7.66 -2.06
C ALA A 49 1.06 8.36 -1.13
N LEU A 50 1.42 9.62 -1.39
CA LEU A 50 2.31 10.39 -0.52
C LEU A 50 1.72 10.57 0.89
N SER A 51 0.39 10.58 1.01
CA SER A 51 -0.29 10.61 2.31
C SER A 51 -0.12 9.29 3.07
N LEU A 52 -0.01 8.14 2.37
CA LEU A 52 0.28 6.85 3.00
C LEU A 52 1.72 6.77 3.49
N GLU A 53 2.65 7.24 2.67
CA GLU A 53 4.08 7.35 2.97
C GLU A 53 4.35 8.12 4.27
N GLY A 54 3.62 9.22 4.49
CA GLY A 54 3.79 10.08 5.66
C GLY A 54 3.13 9.60 6.95
N LEU A 55 2.29 8.55 6.91
CA LEU A 55 1.54 8.09 8.10
C LEU A 55 2.45 7.67 9.24
N GLU A 56 3.61 7.08 8.95
CA GLU A 56 4.58 6.65 9.97
C GLU A 56 4.99 7.75 10.96
N ASP A 57 4.94 9.02 10.53
CA ASP A 57 5.37 10.16 11.35
C ASP A 57 4.28 10.68 12.30
N TYR A 58 2.99 10.45 12.01
CA TYR A 58 1.88 11.08 12.76
C TYR A 58 0.71 10.15 13.14
N ASP A 59 0.48 9.08 12.39
CA ASP A 59 -0.52 8.04 12.65
C ASP A 59 0.04 6.70 12.13
N PRO A 60 1.01 6.10 12.86
CA PRO A 60 1.73 4.94 12.37
C PRO A 60 0.76 3.80 12.03
N PRO A 61 0.81 3.27 10.80
CA PRO A 61 -0.13 2.24 10.39
C PRO A 61 0.16 0.92 11.08
N GLU A 62 -0.91 0.15 11.31
CA GLU A 62 -0.85 -1.20 11.87
C GLU A 62 -1.05 -2.26 10.79
N ASP A 63 -0.52 -3.45 11.02
CA ASP A 63 -0.63 -4.56 10.08
C ASP A 63 -2.11 -4.85 9.72
N GLY A 64 -2.41 -4.91 8.42
CA GLY A 64 -3.77 -5.13 7.93
C GLY A 64 -4.65 -3.87 7.82
N ASP A 65 -4.11 -2.68 8.11
CA ASP A 65 -4.80 -1.41 7.85
C ASP A 65 -5.10 -1.26 6.37
N LEU A 66 -6.38 -1.08 6.02
CA LEU A 66 -6.87 -0.95 4.65
C LEU A 66 -7.37 0.46 4.40
N ARG A 67 -6.77 1.15 3.44
CA ARG A 67 -7.14 2.52 3.05
C ARG A 67 -7.38 2.59 1.54
N GLU A 68 -8.46 3.25 1.16
CA GLU A 68 -8.63 3.67 -0.23
C GLU A 68 -7.72 4.87 -0.51
N VAL A 69 -7.05 4.91 -1.66
CA VAL A 69 -6.35 6.10 -2.14
C VAL A 69 -7.09 6.67 -3.33
N GLN A 70 -7.71 7.84 -3.11
CA GLN A 70 -8.63 8.46 -4.05
C GLN A 70 -7.99 8.79 -5.40
N SER A 71 -6.72 9.23 -5.42
CA SER A 71 -6.01 9.51 -6.67
C SER A 71 -5.83 8.29 -7.57
N PHE A 72 -5.82 7.08 -6.99
CA PHE A 72 -5.73 5.81 -7.74
C PHE A 72 -7.08 5.09 -7.86
N GLY A 73 -8.10 5.48 -7.09
CA GLY A 73 -9.36 4.74 -6.99
C GLY A 73 -9.17 3.28 -6.57
N CYS A 74 -8.12 3.00 -5.79
CA CYS A 74 -7.68 1.66 -5.41
C CYS A 74 -7.50 1.57 -3.89
N HIS A 75 -7.52 0.34 -3.38
CA HIS A 75 -7.27 0.07 -1.97
C HIS A 75 -5.82 -0.36 -1.74
N PHE A 76 -5.28 0.03 -0.60
CA PHE A 76 -3.94 -0.32 -0.15
C PHE A 76 -4.01 -0.87 1.25
N VAL A 77 -3.28 -1.96 1.49
CA VAL A 77 -3.11 -2.56 2.81
C VAL A 77 -1.70 -2.34 3.31
N TYR A 78 -1.55 -2.03 4.60
CA TYR A 78 -0.24 -1.94 5.22
C TYR A 78 0.24 -3.31 5.69
N LEU A 79 1.48 -3.65 5.35
CA LEU A 79 2.17 -4.85 5.81
C LEU A 79 3.34 -4.43 6.71
N GLN A 80 3.21 -4.70 8.01
CA GLN A 80 4.19 -4.28 9.00
C GLN A 80 5.53 -4.99 8.81
N ARG A 81 5.52 -6.24 8.31
CA ARG A 81 6.74 -7.04 8.09
C ARG A 81 7.73 -6.39 7.13
N THR A 82 7.23 -5.75 6.09
CA THR A 82 8.02 -5.10 5.03
C THR A 82 7.96 -3.58 5.09
N HIS A 83 7.22 -3.02 6.06
CA HIS A 83 7.00 -1.58 6.22
C HIS A 83 6.55 -0.94 4.90
N CYS A 84 5.49 -1.48 4.30
CA CYS A 84 4.99 -0.99 3.02
C CYS A 84 3.48 -1.07 2.87
N TRP A 85 2.97 -0.26 1.95
CA TRP A 85 1.60 -0.28 1.48
C TRP A 85 1.54 -1.05 0.16
N ILE A 86 0.57 -1.94 0.03
CA ILE A 86 0.43 -2.81 -1.12
C ILE A 86 -0.96 -2.64 -1.70
N GLN A 87 -1.05 -2.37 -2.99
CA GLN A 87 -2.32 -2.35 -3.69
C GLN A 87 -3.00 -3.72 -3.60
N VAL A 88 -4.28 -3.70 -3.24
CA VAL A 88 -5.14 -4.89 -3.24
C VAL A 88 -6.36 -4.65 -4.10
N ALA A 89 -6.91 -5.74 -4.63
CA ALA A 89 -8.24 -5.70 -5.22
C ALA A 89 -9.24 -5.21 -4.17
N PRO A 90 -10.29 -4.46 -4.57
CA PRO A 90 -11.34 -4.08 -3.63
C PRO A 90 -11.87 -5.35 -2.95
N PRO A 91 -12.07 -5.35 -1.62
CA PRO A 91 -12.66 -6.50 -0.94
C PRO A 91 -14.02 -6.77 -1.56
N SER A 92 -14.22 -7.99 -2.06
CA SER A 92 -15.53 -8.46 -2.55
C SER A 92 -16.58 -8.24 -1.45
N GLU A 93 -17.67 -7.56 -1.78
CA GLU A 93 -18.81 -7.32 -0.87
C GLU A 93 -19.46 -8.62 -0.35
#